data_AF-A0AAN5YY92-F1
#
_entry.id   AF-A0AAN5YY92-F1
#
_cell.length_a   1.000
_cell.length_b   1.000
_cell.length_c   1.000
_cell.angle_alpha   90.00
_cell.angle_beta   90.00
_cell.angle_gamma   90.00
#
_symmetry.space_group_name_H-M   'P 1'
#
loop_
_entity.id
_entity.type
_entity.pdbx_description
1 polymer ?
#
loop_
_entity_poly.entity_id
_entity_poly.type
_entity_poly.pdbx_seq_one_letter_code
_entity_poly.pdbx_strand_id
1 'polypeptide(L)'
;MPVCSRPERQLELTARALPRLDEDDRLTPILNHLSKNFITPDASYTSSTAAVPGAEISAANIDNLSQHFPACMSHLHRSLRRDGHLKHFGRLQYSLFLKGIGLNLEECLVFWRKSFNNMTDDKFNKEYRYNIRHVYGDVGGDSNRRGGGYSPFSCQKILTEHPPGPGEAHGCPYRHFNLENLSALVQAMGVNDRSVLQGVKEDKDKQKFHMACNRVFEHLHKQEIRKAKDEGVMTQSQLETIVHPNEYFKRSFLLKNLGKETDMRMEG
;
A
#
# COMPACT_ATOMS: atom_id res chain seq x y z
N MET A 1 22.94 36.96 -19.51
CA MET A 1 23.40 36.01 -18.48
C MET A 1 22.29 35.87 -17.45
N PRO A 2 21.77 34.67 -17.16
CA PRO A 2 20.66 34.52 -16.23
C PRO A 2 21.15 34.77 -14.81
N VAL A 3 20.45 35.64 -14.08
CA VAL A 3 20.71 35.93 -12.67
C VAL A 3 20.25 34.71 -11.88
N CYS A 4 21.21 33.87 -11.48
CA CYS A 4 20.99 32.76 -10.56
C CYS A 4 20.30 33.30 -9.30
N SER A 5 19.12 32.77 -9.00
CA SER A 5 18.28 33.27 -7.91
C SER A 5 19.00 33.05 -6.57
N ARG A 6 18.87 34.00 -5.63
CA ARG A 6 19.47 33.92 -4.28
C ARG A 6 19.37 32.52 -3.61
N PRO A 7 18.26 31.77 -3.70
CA PRO A 7 18.18 30.41 -3.15
C PRO A 7 19.06 29.38 -3.87
N GLU A 8 19.23 29.45 -5.19
CA GLU A 8 20.11 28.52 -5.94
C GLU A 8 21.57 28.69 -5.53
N ARG A 9 22.03 29.93 -5.37
CA ARG A 9 23.39 30.24 -4.90
C ARG A 9 23.63 29.75 -3.47
N GLN A 10 22.62 29.83 -2.60
CA GLN A 10 22.73 29.32 -1.23
C GLN A 10 22.79 27.78 -1.22
N LEU A 11 21.95 27.10 -2.01
CA LEU A 11 21.98 25.64 -2.17
C LEU A 11 23.34 25.15 -2.68
N GLU A 12 23.94 25.83 -3.64
CA GLU A 12 25.26 25.47 -4.17
C GLU A 12 26.36 25.59 -3.11
N LEU A 13 26.34 26.65 -2.29
CA LEU A 13 27.27 26.83 -1.17
C LEU A 13 27.08 25.74 -0.10
N THR A 14 25.83 25.40 0.22
CA THR A 14 25.53 24.33 1.19
C THR A 14 25.97 22.96 0.67
N ALA A 15 25.74 22.66 -0.62
CA ALA A 15 26.17 21.40 -1.24
C ALA A 15 27.70 21.24 -1.24
N ARG A 16 28.46 22.32 -1.42
CA ARG A 16 29.93 22.31 -1.33
C ARG A 16 30.44 22.11 0.10
N ALA A 17 29.67 22.55 1.09
CA ALA A 17 30.00 22.36 2.51
C ALA A 17 29.56 20.98 3.05
N LEU A 18 28.70 20.26 2.31
CA LEU A 18 28.13 18.98 2.73
C LEU A 18 29.17 17.92 3.13
N PRO A 19 30.28 17.71 2.40
CA PRO A 19 31.28 16.70 2.79
C PRO A 19 31.92 16.95 4.16
N ARG A 20 31.98 18.21 4.60
CA ARG A 20 32.49 18.57 5.94
C ARG A 20 31.44 18.41 7.04
N LEU A 21 30.16 18.40 6.67
CA LEU A 21 29.04 18.18 7.58
C LEU A 21 28.71 16.69 7.69
N ASP A 22 28.98 15.90 6.65
CA ASP A 22 28.76 14.44 6.61
C ASP A 22 29.78 13.67 7.48
N GLU A 23 30.79 14.34 8.05
CA GLU A 23 31.62 13.77 9.14
C GLU A 23 30.83 13.62 10.46
N ASP A 24 29.67 14.27 10.57
CA ASP A 24 28.76 14.12 11.69
C ASP A 24 27.74 13.01 11.38
N ASP A 25 28.00 11.81 11.91
CA ASP A 25 27.15 10.61 11.79
C ASP A 25 25.66 10.84 12.12
N ARG A 26 25.32 11.95 12.78
CA ARG A 26 23.94 12.33 13.11
C ARG A 26 23.18 12.95 11.93
N LEU A 27 23.86 13.52 10.94
CA LEU A 27 23.23 14.22 9.81
C LEU A 27 22.85 13.28 8.67
N THR A 28 23.64 12.23 8.42
CA THR A 28 23.40 11.25 7.35
C THR A 28 22.01 10.58 7.46
N PRO A 29 21.53 10.14 8.65
CA PRO A 29 20.18 9.58 8.80
C PRO A 29 19.06 10.58 8.48
N ILE A 30 19.24 11.86 8.83
CA ILE A 30 18.26 12.92 8.60
C ILE A 30 18.15 13.22 7.10
N LEU A 31 19.29 13.37 6.43
CA LEU A 31 19.35 13.59 4.98
C LEU A 31 18.76 12.41 4.21
N ASN A 32 19.06 11.18 4.62
CA ASN A 32 18.48 9.97 4.04
C ASN A 32 16.98 9.83 4.28
N HIS A 33 16.47 10.31 5.42
CA HIS A 33 15.04 10.30 5.69
C HIS A 33 14.31 11.36 4.84
N LEU A 34 14.85 12.57 4.76
CA LEU A 34 14.32 13.65 3.92
C LEU A 34 14.29 13.26 2.44
N SER A 35 15.36 12.62 1.94
CA SER A 35 15.46 12.23 0.53
C SER A 35 14.34 11.27 0.11
N LYS A 36 13.96 10.34 0.99
CA LYS A 36 12.87 9.38 0.74
C LYS A 36 11.49 10.03 0.74
N ASN A 37 11.28 11.07 1.55
CA ASN A 37 9.99 11.77 1.65
C ASN A 37 9.66 12.62 0.41
N PHE A 38 10.65 12.96 -0.44
CA PHE A 38 10.38 13.69 -1.69
C PHE A 38 9.58 12.88 -2.71
N ILE A 39 9.65 11.55 -2.66
CA ILE A 39 8.91 10.68 -3.59
C ILE A 39 7.44 10.59 -3.19
N THR A 40 7.18 10.36 -1.90
CA THR A 40 5.84 10.28 -1.29
C THR A 40 6.00 10.53 0.20
N PRO A 41 5.10 11.30 0.84
CA PRO A 41 5.12 11.49 2.29
C PRO A 41 5.00 10.15 3.03
N ASP A 42 5.74 9.97 4.14
CA ASP A 42 5.54 8.80 4.99
C ASP A 42 4.24 8.98 5.75
N ALA A 43 3.43 7.93 5.77
CA ALA A 43 2.20 7.89 6.55
C ALA A 43 2.27 6.70 7.48
N SER A 44 2.32 6.97 8.78
CA SER A 44 2.20 5.94 9.78
C SER A 44 0.78 5.39 9.79
N TYR A 45 0.65 4.07 9.80
CA TYR A 45 -0.63 3.40 9.90
C TYR A 45 -0.67 2.59 11.19
N THR A 46 -1.56 2.98 12.10
CA THR A 46 -1.72 2.32 13.40
C THR A 46 -2.77 1.22 13.27
N SER A 47 -2.44 0.00 13.71
CA SER A 47 -3.35 -1.16 13.60
C SER A 47 -4.63 -1.00 14.44
N SER A 48 -4.68 -0.08 15.40
CA SER A 48 -5.91 0.30 16.13
C SER A 48 -6.97 0.97 15.23
N THR A 49 -6.60 1.39 14.01
CA THR A 49 -7.51 1.94 13.00
C THR A 49 -7.99 0.91 11.95
N ALA A 50 -7.59 -0.36 12.12
CA ALA A 50 -7.81 -1.45 11.16
C ALA A 50 -9.27 -1.91 11.04
N ALA A 51 -10.11 -1.68 12.05
CA ALA A 51 -11.52 -2.00 11.96
C ALA A 51 -12.17 -1.11 10.89
N VAL A 52 -12.57 -1.72 9.78
CA VAL A 52 -13.46 -1.11 8.80
C VAL A 52 -14.88 -1.53 9.17
N PRO A 53 -15.73 -0.62 9.67
CA PRO A 53 -17.11 -0.95 10.00
C PRO A 53 -17.83 -1.64 8.85
N GLY A 54 -18.59 -2.70 9.15
CA GLY A 54 -19.32 -3.49 8.16
C GLY A 54 -18.48 -4.43 7.29
N ALA A 55 -17.15 -4.43 7.41
CA ALA A 55 -16.29 -5.36 6.66
C ALA A 55 -16.03 -6.64 7.46
N GLU A 56 -16.51 -7.79 6.96
CA GLU A 56 -16.13 -9.09 7.50
C GLU A 56 -14.76 -9.51 6.95
N ILE A 57 -13.71 -9.37 7.77
CA ILE A 57 -12.35 -9.65 7.37
C ILE A 57 -11.96 -11.08 7.80
N SER A 58 -12.21 -12.05 6.93
CA SER A 58 -11.87 -13.46 7.09
C SER A 58 -11.09 -14.00 5.89
N ALA A 59 -10.36 -15.11 6.06
CA ALA A 59 -9.61 -15.79 5.02
C ALA A 59 -10.49 -16.17 3.82
N ALA A 60 -11.75 -16.51 4.07
CA ALA A 60 -12.74 -16.85 3.05
C ALA A 60 -13.20 -15.61 2.26
N ASN A 61 -13.22 -14.43 2.88
CA ASN A 61 -13.75 -13.23 2.26
C ASN A 61 -12.68 -12.38 1.54
N ILE A 62 -11.37 -12.69 1.71
CA ILE A 62 -10.28 -11.93 1.07
C ILE A 62 -10.43 -11.86 -0.46
N ASP A 63 -10.90 -12.92 -1.11
CA ASP A 63 -11.11 -12.91 -2.57
C ASP A 63 -12.18 -11.88 -2.98
N ASN A 64 -13.29 -11.79 -2.24
CA ASN A 64 -14.32 -10.79 -2.47
C ASN A 64 -13.84 -9.37 -2.15
N LEU A 65 -13.05 -9.21 -1.09
CA LEU A 65 -12.49 -7.93 -0.67
C LEU A 65 -11.41 -7.43 -1.64
N SER A 66 -10.86 -8.30 -2.50
CA SER A 66 -9.79 -7.95 -3.44
C SER A 66 -10.17 -6.87 -4.46
N GLN A 67 -11.47 -6.66 -4.68
CA GLN A 67 -11.99 -5.56 -5.51
C GLN A 67 -11.66 -4.17 -4.94
N HIS A 68 -11.43 -4.07 -3.63
CA HIS A 68 -11.09 -2.83 -2.94
C HIS A 68 -9.58 -2.62 -2.81
N PHE A 69 -8.77 -3.52 -3.36
CA PHE A 69 -7.32 -3.45 -3.22
C PHE A 69 -6.71 -2.39 -4.17
N PRO A 70 -5.68 -1.66 -3.73
CA PRO A 70 -4.85 -0.89 -4.64
C PRO A 70 -4.06 -1.82 -5.56
N ALA A 71 -3.61 -1.29 -6.71
CA ALA A 71 -2.93 -2.08 -7.75
C ALA A 71 -1.77 -2.96 -7.21
N CYS A 72 -1.01 -2.49 -6.23
CA CYS A 72 0.07 -3.27 -5.60
C CYS A 72 -0.44 -4.55 -4.92
N MET A 73 -1.54 -4.45 -4.17
CA MET A 73 -2.12 -5.59 -3.46
C MET A 73 -2.98 -6.45 -4.40
N SER A 74 -3.65 -5.85 -5.39
CA SER A 74 -4.35 -6.60 -6.44
C SER A 74 -3.38 -7.47 -7.25
N HIS A 75 -2.19 -6.94 -7.57
CA HIS A 75 -1.16 -7.72 -8.26
C HIS A 75 -0.63 -8.87 -7.38
N LEU A 76 -0.31 -8.61 -6.11
CA LEU A 76 0.12 -9.65 -5.17
C LEU A 76 -0.93 -10.76 -5.01
N HIS A 77 -2.20 -10.37 -4.86
CA HIS A 77 -3.31 -11.30 -4.74
C HIS A 77 -3.46 -12.19 -5.98
N ARG A 78 -3.45 -11.59 -7.18
CA ARG A 78 -3.54 -12.35 -8.45
C ARG A 78 -2.35 -13.27 -8.66
N SER A 79 -1.13 -12.80 -8.38
CA SER A 79 0.08 -13.62 -8.47
C SER A 79 0.03 -14.81 -7.51
N LEU A 80 -0.41 -14.58 -6.26
CA LEU A 80 -0.58 -15.65 -5.28
C LEU A 80 -1.61 -16.69 -5.75
N ARG A 81 -2.75 -16.26 -6.30
CA ARG A 81 -3.79 -17.18 -6.79
C ARG A 81 -3.35 -17.95 -8.03
N ARG A 82 -2.57 -17.33 -8.92
CA ARG A 82 -2.03 -17.97 -10.13
C ARG A 82 -0.93 -18.98 -9.80
N ASP A 83 0.03 -18.57 -8.98
CA ASP A 83 1.29 -19.32 -8.78
C ASP A 83 1.22 -20.25 -7.56
N GLY A 84 0.24 -20.08 -6.68
CA GLY A 84 0.15 -20.82 -5.41
C GLY A 84 1.28 -20.48 -4.43
N HIS A 85 2.02 -19.39 -4.67
CA HIS A 85 3.15 -18.96 -3.82
C HIS A 85 3.49 -17.49 -4.03
N LEU A 86 4.16 -16.89 -3.04
CA LEU A 86 4.82 -15.60 -3.15
C LEU A 86 6.22 -15.69 -2.52
N LYS A 87 7.19 -14.98 -3.11
CA LYS A 87 8.54 -14.81 -2.53
C LYS A 87 8.51 -13.97 -1.25
N HIS A 88 9.62 -13.95 -0.51
CA HIS A 88 9.71 -13.40 0.86
C HIS A 88 9.09 -12.01 1.01
N PHE A 89 9.55 -11.02 0.24
CA PHE A 89 9.04 -9.65 0.35
C PHE A 89 7.59 -9.50 -0.14
N GLY A 90 7.14 -10.33 -1.09
CA GLY A 90 5.74 -10.41 -1.48
C GLY A 90 4.84 -10.90 -0.34
N ARG A 91 5.28 -11.95 0.36
CA ARG A 91 4.58 -12.44 1.56
C ARG A 91 4.57 -11.38 2.66
N LEU A 92 5.68 -10.70 2.88
CA LEU A 92 5.78 -9.68 3.93
C LEU A 92 4.86 -8.48 3.64
N GLN A 93 4.99 -7.86 2.46
CA GLN A 93 4.16 -6.72 2.05
C GLN A 93 2.66 -7.08 2.13
N TYR A 94 2.28 -8.26 1.64
CA TYR A 94 0.89 -8.67 1.62
C TYR A 94 0.35 -9.06 2.99
N SER A 95 1.10 -9.81 3.81
CA SER A 95 0.67 -10.16 5.17
C SER A 95 0.48 -8.93 6.04
N LEU A 96 1.37 -7.95 5.91
CA LEU A 96 1.27 -6.69 6.65
C LEU A 96 0.06 -5.88 6.21
N PHE A 97 -0.23 -5.84 4.91
CA PHE A 97 -1.46 -5.24 4.41
C PHE A 97 -2.71 -5.96 4.94
N LEU A 98 -2.76 -7.29 4.88
CA LEU A 98 -3.90 -8.08 5.38
C LEU A 98 -4.13 -7.88 6.88
N LYS A 99 -3.06 -7.88 7.67
CA LYS A 99 -3.10 -7.49 9.09
C LYS A 99 -3.67 -6.09 9.27
N GLY A 100 -3.20 -5.13 8.47
CA GLY A 100 -3.63 -3.74 8.56
C GLY A 100 -5.09 -3.49 8.17
N ILE A 101 -5.71 -4.35 7.34
CA ILE A 101 -7.15 -4.27 7.05
C ILE A 101 -8.01 -5.01 8.10
N GLY A 102 -7.39 -5.68 9.08
CA GLY A 102 -8.08 -6.33 10.19
C GLY A 102 -8.06 -7.86 10.18
N LEU A 103 -7.34 -8.52 9.25
CA LEU A 103 -7.25 -9.98 9.25
C LEU A 103 -6.45 -10.44 10.48
N ASN A 104 -7.10 -11.17 11.38
CA ASN A 104 -6.45 -11.65 12.60
C ASN A 104 -5.42 -12.76 12.30
N LEU A 105 -4.60 -13.14 13.29
CA LEU A 105 -3.52 -14.11 13.11
C LEU A 105 -4.04 -15.48 12.65
N GLU A 106 -5.11 -15.99 13.26
CA GLU A 106 -5.66 -17.31 12.95
C GLU A 106 -6.18 -17.36 11.51
N GLU A 107 -6.96 -16.36 11.10
CA GLU A 107 -7.44 -16.22 9.73
C GLU A 107 -6.28 -16.02 8.74
N CYS A 108 -5.23 -15.31 9.12
CA CYS A 108 -4.04 -15.15 8.27
C CYS A 108 -3.29 -16.47 8.07
N LEU A 109 -3.17 -17.30 9.10
CA LEU A 109 -2.59 -18.64 8.98
C LEU A 109 -3.44 -19.53 8.06
N VAL A 110 -4.76 -19.50 8.21
CA VAL A 110 -5.70 -20.22 7.32
C VAL A 110 -5.57 -19.73 5.88
N PHE A 111 -5.52 -18.41 5.68
CA PHE A 111 -5.37 -17.79 4.37
C PHE A 111 -4.10 -18.24 3.65
N TRP A 112 -2.95 -18.15 4.30
CA TRP A 112 -1.67 -18.55 3.71
C TRP A 112 -1.60 -20.04 3.47
N ARG A 113 -2.10 -20.85 4.42
CA ARG A 113 -2.12 -22.30 4.26
C ARG A 113 -2.95 -22.71 3.04
N LYS A 114 -4.17 -22.18 2.89
CA LYS A 114 -5.04 -22.45 1.74
C LYS A 114 -4.45 -21.95 0.43
N SER A 115 -3.71 -20.85 0.46
CA SER A 115 -3.14 -20.26 -0.75
C SER A 115 -1.92 -21.03 -1.28
N PHE A 116 -1.17 -21.73 -0.43
CA PHE A 116 -0.05 -22.60 -0.84
C PHE A 116 -0.53 -24.01 -1.19
N ASN A 117 -1.21 -24.12 -2.33
CA ASN A 117 -1.83 -25.37 -2.82
C ASN A 117 -0.83 -26.49 -3.14
N ASN A 118 0.40 -26.14 -3.53
CA ASN A 118 1.45 -27.10 -3.89
C ASN A 118 2.38 -27.44 -2.71
N MET A 119 1.90 -27.32 -1.47
CA MET A 119 2.67 -27.50 -0.25
C MET A 119 1.94 -28.34 0.79
N THR A 120 2.66 -29.25 1.43
CA THR A 120 2.19 -30.06 2.56
C THR A 120 2.08 -29.23 3.84
N ASP A 121 1.19 -29.64 4.75
CA ASP A 121 1.03 -29.01 6.08
C ASP A 121 2.35 -28.95 6.86
N ASP A 122 3.12 -30.03 6.86
CA ASP A 122 4.38 -30.11 7.60
C ASP A 122 5.39 -29.05 7.13
N LYS A 123 5.62 -28.99 5.81
CA LYS A 123 6.47 -27.96 5.19
C LYS A 123 5.98 -26.55 5.49
N PHE A 124 4.67 -26.30 5.43
CA PHE A 124 4.10 -24.99 5.76
C PHE A 124 4.39 -24.60 7.21
N ASN A 125 4.14 -25.52 8.14
CA ASN A 125 4.36 -25.31 9.57
C ASN A 125 5.82 -25.04 9.90
N LYS A 126 6.74 -25.77 9.25
CA LYS A 126 8.18 -25.64 9.45
C LYS A 126 8.77 -24.35 8.88
N GLU A 127 8.35 -23.96 7.67
CA GLU A 127 9.02 -22.88 6.92
C GLU A 127 8.30 -21.51 6.99
N TYR A 128 6.98 -21.49 7.22
CA TYR A 128 6.16 -20.27 7.05
C TYR A 128 5.43 -19.82 8.31
N ARG A 129 4.92 -20.76 9.12
CA ARG A 129 4.11 -20.43 10.29
C ARG A 129 4.81 -19.47 11.26
N TYR A 130 6.10 -19.70 11.53
CA TYR A 130 6.89 -18.82 12.40
C TYR A 130 6.92 -17.37 11.90
N ASN A 131 7.19 -17.18 10.60
CA ASN A 131 7.28 -15.85 9.99
C ASN A 131 5.95 -15.09 10.06
N ILE A 132 4.83 -15.79 9.87
CA ILE A 132 3.50 -15.18 10.00
C ILE A 132 3.25 -14.73 11.45
N ARG A 133 3.53 -15.58 12.44
CA ARG A 133 3.41 -15.21 13.86
C ARG A 133 4.30 -14.02 14.22
N HIS A 134 5.51 -13.95 13.66
CA HIS A 134 6.43 -12.84 13.85
C HIS A 134 5.91 -11.52 13.25
N VAL A 135 5.24 -11.55 12.09
CA VAL A 135 4.57 -10.37 11.50
C VAL A 135 3.51 -9.79 12.45
N TYR A 136 2.79 -10.65 13.16
CA TYR A 136 1.78 -10.27 14.14
C TYR A 136 2.36 -9.93 15.53
N GLY A 137 3.66 -10.13 15.76
CA GLY A 137 4.30 -9.89 17.05
C GLY A 137 3.93 -10.91 18.12
N ASP A 138 3.38 -12.06 17.72
CA ASP A 138 3.00 -13.16 18.60
C ASP A 138 4.24 -13.99 19.03
N VAL A 139 5.30 -13.96 18.21
CA VAL A 139 6.61 -14.52 18.56
C VAL A 139 7.70 -13.53 18.19
N GLY A 140 8.77 -13.49 18.98
CA GLY A 140 9.88 -12.55 18.79
C GLY A 140 9.50 -11.08 19.00
N GLY A 141 10.51 -10.20 19.03
CA GLY A 141 10.30 -8.75 19.16
C GLY A 141 11.37 -8.08 20.01
N ASP A 142 12.06 -7.10 19.42
CA ASP A 142 12.85 -6.12 20.17
C ASP A 142 11.92 -5.27 21.05
N SER A 143 12.48 -4.62 22.07
CA SER A 143 11.80 -3.74 23.03
C SER A 143 10.81 -2.75 22.39
N ASN A 144 11.11 -2.24 21.18
CA ASN A 144 10.25 -1.33 20.40
C ASN A 144 9.10 -1.98 19.63
N ARG A 145 8.99 -3.32 19.58
CA ARG A 145 8.00 -4.08 18.77
C ARG A 145 7.10 -5.00 19.60
N ARG A 146 7.26 -5.02 20.92
CA ARG A 146 6.49 -5.88 21.83
C ARG A 146 5.00 -5.54 21.73
N GLY A 147 4.18 -6.55 21.46
CA GLY A 147 2.71 -6.50 21.51
C GLY A 147 1.99 -6.11 20.22
N GLY A 148 2.68 -5.53 19.22
CA GLY A 148 2.03 -5.03 17.99
C GLY A 148 2.58 -5.56 16.68
N GLY A 149 3.74 -6.23 16.66
CA GLY A 149 4.41 -6.69 15.44
C GLY A 149 4.83 -5.56 14.50
N TYR A 150 5.07 -5.87 13.23
CA TYR A 150 5.43 -4.85 12.23
C TYR A 150 4.21 -4.04 11.78
N SER A 151 4.43 -2.75 11.51
CA SER A 151 3.41 -1.90 10.90
C SER A 151 3.23 -2.23 9.42
N PRO A 152 2.01 -2.05 8.88
CA PRO A 152 1.77 -2.04 7.45
C PRO A 152 2.71 -1.10 6.69
N PHE A 153 3.11 -1.50 5.48
CA PHE A 153 4.00 -0.67 4.67
C PHE A 153 3.25 0.50 4.04
N SER A 154 3.79 1.70 4.24
CA SER A 154 3.37 2.91 3.52
C SER A 154 3.74 2.84 2.04
N CYS A 155 3.12 3.69 1.22
CA CYS A 155 3.50 3.79 -0.19
C CYS A 155 4.98 4.16 -0.33
N GLN A 156 5.51 5.03 0.54
CA GLN A 156 6.93 5.36 0.55
C GLN A 156 7.82 4.14 0.79
N LYS A 157 7.51 3.29 1.77
CA LYS A 157 8.29 2.07 2.04
C LYS A 157 8.25 1.10 0.86
N ILE A 158 7.05 0.83 0.33
CA ILE A 158 6.86 -0.03 -0.84
C ILE A 158 7.62 0.49 -2.07
N LEU A 159 7.72 1.81 -2.20
CA LEU A 159 8.48 2.43 -3.26
C LEU A 159 9.98 2.25 -3.01
N THR A 160 10.49 2.55 -1.81
CA THR A 160 11.92 2.87 -1.62
C THR A 160 12.79 1.77 -0.99
N GLU A 161 12.25 0.83 -0.22
CA GLU A 161 13.09 -0.08 0.58
C GLU A 161 13.56 -1.33 -0.18
N HIS A 162 12.64 -2.06 -0.81
CA HIS A 162 12.93 -3.33 -1.49
C HIS A 162 12.39 -3.32 -2.92
N PRO A 163 13.23 -2.98 -3.92
CA PRO A 163 12.85 -3.08 -5.32
C PRO A 163 12.71 -4.56 -5.74
N PRO A 164 11.65 -4.93 -6.49
CA PRO A 164 11.44 -6.31 -6.92
C PRO A 164 12.44 -6.73 -8.00
N GLY A 165 13.03 -7.92 -7.83
CA GLY A 165 13.82 -8.61 -8.85
C GLY A 165 13.01 -9.61 -9.68
N PRO A 166 13.69 -10.41 -10.53
CA PRO A 166 13.04 -11.42 -11.36
C PRO A 166 12.19 -12.42 -10.56
N GLY A 167 10.92 -12.57 -10.96
CA GLY A 167 9.96 -13.46 -10.31
C GLY A 167 9.46 -12.97 -8.95
N GLU A 168 9.75 -11.73 -8.55
CA GLU A 168 9.18 -11.11 -7.35
C GLU A 168 7.99 -10.21 -7.72
N ALA A 169 6.86 -10.40 -7.06
CA ALA A 169 5.61 -9.69 -7.34
C ALA A 169 5.35 -8.48 -6.40
N HIS A 170 6.30 -8.12 -5.54
CA HIS A 170 6.13 -7.06 -4.55
C HIS A 170 6.46 -5.67 -5.10
N GLY A 171 6.28 -4.64 -4.29
CA GLY A 171 6.51 -3.26 -4.67
C GLY A 171 5.26 -2.58 -5.23
N CYS A 172 5.48 -1.43 -5.89
CA CYS A 172 4.44 -0.60 -6.48
C CYS A 172 4.43 -0.77 -8.01
N PRO A 173 3.32 -1.26 -8.63
CA PRO A 173 3.23 -1.41 -10.09
C PRO A 173 3.50 -0.11 -10.84
N TYR A 174 3.03 1.03 -10.32
CA TYR A 174 3.25 2.33 -10.93
C TYR A 174 4.74 2.68 -11.04
N ARG A 175 5.60 2.18 -10.13
CA ARG A 175 7.06 2.35 -10.22
C ARG A 175 7.71 1.23 -11.03
N HIS A 176 7.48 -0.02 -10.64
CA HIS A 176 8.32 -1.15 -11.06
C HIS A 176 7.88 -1.84 -12.35
N PHE A 177 6.65 -1.66 -12.81
CA PHE A 177 6.22 -2.27 -14.08
C PHE A 177 6.65 -1.41 -15.27
N ASN A 178 6.87 -2.05 -16.43
CA ASN A 178 6.87 -1.33 -17.70
C ASN A 178 5.44 -0.82 -18.01
N LEU A 179 5.32 0.06 -19.00
CA LEU A 179 4.03 0.68 -19.34
C LEU A 179 2.98 -0.34 -19.79
N GLU A 180 3.37 -1.35 -20.56
CA GLU A 180 2.47 -2.39 -21.07
C GLU A 180 1.82 -3.19 -19.93
N ASN A 181 2.65 -3.71 -19.02
CA ASN A 181 2.17 -4.47 -17.87
C ASN A 181 1.35 -3.59 -16.91
N LEU A 182 1.71 -2.32 -16.76
CA LEU A 182 0.95 -1.37 -15.95
C LEU A 182 -0.43 -1.12 -16.57
N SER A 183 -0.50 -0.84 -17.87
CA SER A 183 -1.76 -0.64 -18.59
C SER A 183 -2.65 -1.88 -18.51
N ALA A 184 -2.09 -3.07 -18.73
CA ALA A 184 -2.84 -4.33 -18.62
C ALA A 184 -3.41 -4.54 -17.20
N LEU A 185 -2.62 -4.26 -16.16
CA LEU A 185 -3.09 -4.37 -14.78
C LEU A 185 -4.23 -3.38 -14.49
N VAL A 186 -4.05 -2.12 -14.86
CA VAL A 186 -5.03 -1.03 -14.62
C VAL A 186 -6.33 -1.26 -15.40
N GLN A 187 -6.24 -1.74 -16.64
CA GLN A 187 -7.40 -2.17 -17.43
C GLN A 187 -8.13 -3.34 -16.78
N ALA A 188 -7.38 -4.34 -16.30
CA ALA A 188 -7.97 -5.47 -15.59
C ALA A 188 -8.52 -5.12 -14.20
N MET A 189 -8.29 -3.90 -13.69
CA MET A 189 -8.99 -3.33 -12.54
C MET A 189 -10.27 -2.58 -12.91
N GLY A 190 -10.57 -2.43 -14.20
CA GLY A 190 -11.79 -1.80 -14.71
C GLY A 190 -11.58 -0.43 -15.38
N VAL A 191 -10.34 0.04 -15.57
CA VAL A 191 -10.07 1.34 -16.19
C VAL A 191 -9.86 1.19 -17.70
N ASN A 192 -10.91 1.47 -18.47
CA ASN A 192 -10.84 1.44 -19.94
C ASN A 192 -10.76 2.83 -20.59
N ASP A 193 -10.87 3.90 -19.79
CA ASP A 193 -10.82 5.28 -20.27
C ASP A 193 -9.41 5.66 -20.74
N ARG A 194 -9.29 6.03 -22.02
CA ARG A 194 -8.01 6.40 -22.64
C ARG A 194 -7.36 7.62 -22.01
N SER A 195 -8.15 8.60 -21.57
CA SER A 195 -7.63 9.82 -20.92
C SER A 195 -7.02 9.49 -19.56
N VAL A 196 -7.63 8.57 -18.81
CA VAL A 196 -7.13 8.11 -17.52
C VAL A 196 -5.84 7.32 -17.70
N LEU A 197 -5.80 6.38 -18.65
CA LEU A 197 -4.59 5.61 -18.94
C LEU A 197 -3.42 6.50 -19.38
N GLN A 198 -3.69 7.54 -20.19
CA GLN A 198 -2.69 8.53 -20.57
C GLN A 198 -2.20 9.33 -19.35
N GLY A 199 -3.11 9.76 -18.46
CA GLY A 199 -2.73 10.43 -17.22
C GLY A 199 -1.88 9.56 -16.30
N VAL A 200 -2.19 8.27 -16.18
CA VAL A 200 -1.38 7.29 -15.41
C VAL A 200 0.02 7.17 -15.99
N LYS A 201 0.16 7.13 -17.32
CA LYS A 201 1.45 7.12 -18.00
C LYS A 201 2.27 8.38 -17.70
N GLU A 202 1.66 9.56 -17.83
CA GLU A 202 2.33 10.83 -17.53
C GLU A 202 2.76 10.94 -16.06
N ASP A 203 1.91 10.51 -15.13
CA ASP A 203 2.24 10.51 -13.71
C ASP A 203 3.39 9.54 -13.41
N LYS A 204 3.44 8.37 -14.07
CA LYS A 204 4.58 7.44 -13.99
C LYS A 204 5.87 8.08 -14.52
N ASP A 205 5.82 8.70 -15.70
CA ASP A 205 6.99 9.31 -16.35
C ASP A 205 7.56 10.46 -15.50
N LYS A 206 6.68 11.20 -14.82
CA LYS A 206 7.05 12.25 -13.84
C LYS A 206 7.40 11.71 -12.45
N GLN A 207 7.46 10.39 -12.28
CA GLN A 207 7.73 9.69 -11.02
C GLN A 207 6.73 10.01 -9.88
N LYS A 208 5.51 10.45 -10.22
CA LYS A 208 4.41 10.74 -9.30
C LYS A 208 3.53 9.49 -9.07
N PHE A 209 4.14 8.44 -8.56
CA PHE A 209 3.50 7.11 -8.48
C PHE A 209 2.24 7.06 -7.62
N HIS A 210 2.22 7.77 -6.48
CA HIS A 210 1.03 7.85 -5.62
C HIS A 210 -0.10 8.62 -6.32
N MET A 211 0.21 9.66 -7.10
CA MET A 211 -0.79 10.39 -7.89
C MET A 211 -1.41 9.50 -8.97
N ALA A 212 -0.60 8.69 -9.66
CA ALA A 212 -1.11 7.70 -10.61
C ALA A 212 -2.11 6.71 -9.94
N CYS A 213 -1.79 6.26 -8.73
CA CYS A 213 -2.68 5.41 -7.93
C CYS A 213 -3.99 6.12 -7.56
N ASN A 214 -3.92 7.37 -7.11
CA ASN A 214 -5.10 8.18 -6.78
C ASN A 214 -5.98 8.44 -8.00
N ARG A 215 -5.38 8.71 -9.16
CA ARG A 215 -6.12 8.88 -10.42
C ARG A 215 -6.95 7.65 -10.77
N VAL A 216 -6.38 6.45 -10.61
CA VAL A 216 -7.10 5.19 -10.80
C VAL A 216 -8.21 5.03 -9.76
N PHE A 217 -7.93 5.34 -8.49
CA PHE A 217 -8.94 5.30 -7.43
C PHE A 217 -10.14 6.20 -7.73
N GLU A 218 -9.89 7.46 -8.08
CA GLU A 218 -10.91 8.46 -8.40
C GLU A 218 -11.78 8.03 -9.58
N HIS A 219 -11.18 7.42 -10.60
CA HIS A 219 -11.93 6.91 -11.74
C HIS A 219 -12.85 5.74 -11.33
N LEU A 220 -12.33 4.77 -10.58
CA LEU A 220 -13.06 3.58 -10.15
C LEU A 220 -14.20 3.87 -9.14
N HIS A 221 -14.11 4.99 -8.43
CA HIS A 221 -15.07 5.41 -7.41
C HIS A 221 -15.79 6.72 -7.77
N LYS A 222 -15.78 7.11 -9.05
CA LYS A 222 -16.29 8.42 -9.50
C LYS A 222 -17.75 8.67 -9.09
N GLN A 223 -18.59 7.63 -9.15
CA GLN A 223 -20.01 7.74 -8.82
C GLN A 223 -20.23 7.87 -7.32
N GLU A 224 -19.53 7.04 -6.54
CA GLU A 224 -19.60 7.02 -5.08
C GLU A 224 -19.05 8.32 -4.48
N ILE A 225 -17.94 8.84 -5.00
CA ILE A 225 -17.37 10.12 -4.59
C ILE A 225 -18.34 11.27 -4.89
N ARG A 226 -19.02 11.24 -6.04
CA ARG A 226 -20.03 12.25 -6.37
C ARG A 226 -21.19 12.20 -5.38
N LYS A 227 -21.74 11.01 -5.12
CA LYS A 227 -22.81 10.81 -4.14
C LYS A 227 -22.40 11.29 -2.74
N ALA A 228 -21.21 10.93 -2.27
CA ALA A 228 -20.71 11.33 -0.94
C ALA A 228 -20.57 12.86 -0.79
N LYS A 229 -20.22 13.56 -1.88
CA LYS A 229 -20.15 15.03 -1.91
C LYS A 229 -21.55 15.64 -1.88
N ASP A 230 -22.47 15.11 -2.68
CA ASP A 230 -23.85 15.61 -2.76
C ASP A 230 -24.60 15.43 -1.43
N GLU A 231 -24.32 14.34 -0.69
CA GLU A 231 -24.92 14.04 0.61
C GLU A 231 -24.18 14.68 1.81
N GLY A 232 -23.04 15.34 1.59
CA GLY A 232 -22.23 15.95 2.65
C GLY A 232 -21.61 14.95 3.64
N VAL A 233 -21.59 13.65 3.29
CA VAL A 233 -21.16 12.55 4.18
C VAL A 233 -19.63 12.50 4.32
N MET A 234 -18.89 12.96 3.31
CA MET A 234 -17.42 13.02 3.38
C MET A 234 -16.88 14.44 3.53
N THR A 235 -15.99 14.63 4.50
CA THR A 235 -15.27 15.89 4.69
C THR A 235 -14.16 16.06 3.66
N GLN A 236 -13.74 17.30 3.42
CA GLN A 236 -12.65 17.61 2.50
C GLN A 236 -11.33 16.89 2.86
N SER A 237 -11.11 16.63 4.15
CA SER A 237 -9.95 15.86 4.65
C SER A 237 -10.02 14.37 4.28
N GLN A 238 -11.22 13.78 4.17
CA GLN A 238 -11.39 12.40 3.71
C GLN A 238 -11.18 12.21 2.20
N LEU A 239 -11.07 13.32 1.45
CA LEU A 239 -10.73 13.34 0.03
C LEU A 239 -9.24 13.67 -0.20
N GLU A 240 -8.42 13.71 0.86
CA GLU A 240 -6.98 13.92 0.75
C GLU A 240 -6.28 12.81 -0.05
N THR A 241 -5.13 13.14 -0.62
CA THR A 241 -4.30 12.21 -1.40
C THR A 241 -3.96 10.95 -0.60
N ILE A 242 -4.28 9.78 -1.16
CA ILE A 242 -4.01 8.50 -0.54
C ILE A 242 -2.51 8.16 -0.68
N VAL A 243 -1.85 7.95 0.45
CA VAL A 243 -0.42 7.62 0.55
C VAL A 243 -0.14 6.31 1.29
N HIS A 244 -1.19 5.53 1.57
CA HIS A 244 -1.07 4.24 2.26
C HIS A 244 -2.02 3.18 1.66
N PRO A 245 -1.57 1.94 1.38
CA PRO A 245 -2.43 0.89 0.81
C PRO A 245 -3.65 0.55 1.67
N ASN A 246 -3.50 0.49 2.99
CA ASN A 246 -4.62 0.22 3.89
C ASN A 246 -5.67 1.35 3.91
N GLU A 247 -5.23 2.61 3.73
CA GLU A 247 -6.15 3.75 3.60
C GLU A 247 -6.93 3.67 2.29
N TYR A 248 -6.26 3.28 1.19
CA TYR A 248 -6.94 2.99 -0.08
C TYR A 248 -8.07 1.97 0.12
N PHE A 249 -7.76 0.84 0.77
CA PHE A 249 -8.74 -0.22 1.01
C PHE A 249 -9.92 0.30 1.83
N LYS A 250 -9.65 0.92 2.97
CA LYS A 250 -10.68 1.45 3.88
C LYS A 250 -11.61 2.41 3.13
N ARG A 251 -11.04 3.35 2.37
CA ARG A 251 -11.82 4.33 1.62
C ARG A 251 -12.62 3.68 0.49
N SER A 252 -12.02 2.74 -0.25
CA SER A 252 -12.72 2.00 -1.30
C SER A 252 -13.92 1.23 -0.74
N PHE A 253 -13.74 0.52 0.36
CA PHE A 253 -14.79 -0.25 1.01
C PHE A 253 -15.94 0.65 1.51
N LEU A 254 -15.61 1.75 2.19
CA LEU A 254 -16.62 2.68 2.71
C LEU A 254 -17.41 3.34 1.57
N LEU A 255 -16.74 3.80 0.50
CA LEU A 255 -17.40 4.40 -0.65
C LEU A 255 -18.38 3.43 -1.35
N LYS A 256 -17.97 2.18 -1.55
CA LYS A 256 -18.82 1.17 -2.21
C LYS A 256 -19.99 0.69 -1.32
N ASN A 257 -19.93 0.96 -0.01
CA ASN A 257 -20.98 0.61 0.94
C ASN A 257 -21.72 1.83 1.52
N LEU A 258 -21.57 3.01 0.90
CA LEU A 258 -22.32 4.23 1.25
C LEU A 258 -23.83 3.97 1.28
N GLY A 259 -24.44 4.18 2.46
CA GLY A 259 -25.88 4.03 2.68
C GLY A 259 -26.34 2.64 3.14
N LYS A 260 -25.46 1.64 3.23
CA LYS A 260 -25.81 0.33 3.82
C LYS A 260 -25.73 0.31 5.35
N GLU A 261 -24.95 1.23 5.94
CA GLU A 261 -24.86 1.35 7.41
C GLU A 261 -26.13 1.94 8.05
N THR A 262 -26.91 2.72 7.29
CA THR A 262 -28.16 3.31 7.77
C THR A 262 -29.28 2.28 7.90
N ASP A 263 -29.31 1.25 7.06
CA ASP A 263 -30.34 0.19 7.13
C ASP A 263 -30.09 -0.76 8.31
N MET A 264 -28.84 -1.09 8.62
CA MET A 264 -28.51 -1.97 9.76
C MET A 264 -28.85 -1.40 11.14
N ARG A 265 -29.06 -0.08 11.26
CA ARG A 265 -29.46 0.57 12.52
C ARG A 265 -30.98 0.68 12.71
N MET A 266 -31.78 0.43 11.67
CA MET A 266 -33.25 0.50 11.74
C MET A 266 -33.92 -0.87 11.93
N GLU A 267 -33.18 -1.97 11.87
CA GLU A 267 -33.68 -3.34 12.11
C GLU A 267 -33.22 -3.94 13.45
N GLY A 268 -32.68 -3.12 14.36
CA GLY A 268 -32.22 -3.53 15.70
C GLY A 268 -33.17 -3.16 16.83
#